data_AF-A0A348TP03-F1
#
_entry.id   AF-A0A348TP03-F1
#
_cell.length_a   1.000
_cell.length_b   1.000
_cell.length_c   1.000
_cell.angle_alpha   90.00
_cell.angle_beta   90.00
_cell.angle_gamma   90.00
#
_symmetry.space_group_name_H-M   'P 1'
#
loop_
_entity.id
_entity.type
_entity.pdbx_description
1 polymer ?
#
loop_
_entity_poly.entity_id
_entity_poly.type
_entity_poly.pdbx_seq_one_letter_code
_entity_poly.pdbx_strand_id
1 'polypeptide(L)'
;MEATVPQKLETLLKLQALDSKLDEIVKMRGDLPEEIRDLEDELIGFGTRIKKFETEIEGFKEEISNRKNASKESEKLIKKYIDQQSNVRNNREYDAISKEIELQQLDIQLAEKKIKEATLKIDSRNLEIEAIKNSLSEREKDLANKKSELEILVSESLEEETKIQKDREKVQKQLEERLYQSYNRLRHN
;
A
#
# COMPACT_ATOMS: atom_id res chain seq x y z
N MET A 1 26.32 22.29 48.98
CA MET A 1 27.06 21.16 49.58
C MET A 1 27.02 20.05 48.56
N GLU A 2 28.18 19.50 48.17
CA GLU A 2 28.22 18.33 47.29
C GLU A 2 27.54 17.15 47.99
N ALA A 3 26.66 16.45 47.28
CA ALA A 3 26.02 15.25 47.78
C ALA A 3 27.08 14.18 48.06
N THR A 4 26.97 13.49 49.20
CA THR A 4 27.91 12.44 49.56
C THR A 4 27.79 11.25 48.60
N VAL A 5 28.85 10.45 48.45
CA VAL A 5 28.83 9.26 47.57
C VAL A 5 27.63 8.34 47.87
N PRO A 6 27.26 8.05 49.14
CA PRO A 6 26.04 7.30 49.46
C PRO A 6 24.76 7.95 48.94
N GLN A 7 24.61 9.27 49.09
CA GLN A 7 23.44 10.01 48.61
C GLN A 7 23.31 9.95 47.08
N LYS A 8 24.43 10.07 46.35
CA LYS A 8 24.45 9.94 44.89
C LYS A 8 24.02 8.54 44.42
N LEU A 9 24.45 7.49 45.14
CA LEU A 9 24.06 6.10 44.86
C LEU A 9 22.59 5.83 45.17
N GLU A 10 22.05 6.36 46.27
CA GLU A 10 20.61 6.26 46.59
C GLU A 10 19.74 6.93 45.52
N THR A 11 20.14 8.11 45.03
CA THR A 11 19.41 8.81 43.97
C THR A 11 19.46 8.04 42.64
N LEU A 12 20.59 7.43 42.30
CA LEU A 12 20.71 6.53 41.14
C LEU A 12 19.80 5.30 41.27
N LEU A 13 19.76 4.69 42.45
CA LEU A 13 18.94 3.50 42.68
C LEU A 13 17.44 3.82 42.60
N LYS A 14 17.04 5.00 43.07
CA LYS A 14 15.67 5.53 42.87
C LYS A 14 15.36 5.79 41.39
N LEU A 15 16.30 6.38 40.64
CA LEU A 15 16.12 6.61 39.20
C LEU A 15 15.96 5.27 38.46
N GLN A 16 16.80 4.29 38.76
CA GLN A 16 16.73 2.95 38.19
C GLN A 16 15.40 2.27 38.51
N ALA A 17 14.92 2.36 39.75
CA ALA A 17 13.63 1.78 40.13
C ALA A 17 12.45 2.40 39.36
N LEU A 18 12.46 3.72 39.16
CA LEU A 18 11.44 4.41 38.34
C LEU A 18 11.53 4.00 36.87
N ASP A 19 12.74 3.88 36.34
CA ASP A 19 12.99 3.43 34.98
C ASP A 19 12.53 1.98 34.76
N SER A 20 12.82 1.06 35.70
CA SER A 20 12.34 -0.32 35.63
C SER A 20 10.82 -0.41 35.66
N LYS A 21 10.13 0.45 36.42
CA LYS A 21 8.66 0.52 36.39
C LYS A 21 8.12 1.02 35.05
N LEU A 22 8.76 2.01 34.43
CA LEU A 22 8.40 2.42 33.07
C LEU A 22 8.62 1.28 32.07
N ASP A 23 9.72 0.55 32.19
CA ASP A 23 10.02 -0.59 31.32
C ASP A 23 9.00 -1.72 31.50
N GLU A 24 8.48 -1.94 32.71
CA GLU A 24 7.39 -2.88 32.98
C GLU A 24 6.07 -2.45 32.31
N ILE A 25 5.72 -1.15 32.36
CA ILE A 25 4.56 -0.60 31.67
C ILE A 25 4.68 -0.79 30.15
N VAL A 26 5.87 -0.55 29.58
CA VAL A 26 6.12 -0.79 28.15
C VAL A 26 6.04 -2.28 27.82
N LYS A 27 6.58 -3.16 28.67
CA LYS A 27 6.45 -4.62 28.50
C LYS A 27 5.00 -5.10 28.56
N MET A 28 4.13 -4.45 29.34
CA MET A 28 2.70 -4.77 29.37
C MET A 28 2.01 -4.47 28.04
N ARG A 29 2.50 -3.48 27.28
CA ARG A 29 2.06 -3.23 25.90
C ARG A 29 2.56 -4.30 24.92
N GLY A 30 3.58 -5.06 25.31
CA GLY A 30 4.11 -6.20 24.56
C GLY A 30 4.54 -5.85 23.14
N ASP A 31 4.33 -6.80 22.23
CA ASP A 31 4.65 -6.64 20.81
C ASP A 31 3.53 -5.94 20.02
N LEU A 32 2.46 -5.54 20.68
CA LEU A 32 1.26 -4.96 20.07
C LEU A 32 1.56 -3.71 19.21
N PRO A 33 2.44 -2.76 19.62
CA PRO A 33 2.82 -1.63 18.77
C PRO A 33 3.54 -2.05 17.48
N GLU A 34 4.41 -3.05 17.54
CA GLU A 34 5.13 -3.56 16.37
C GLU A 34 4.19 -4.32 15.45
N GLU A 35 3.30 -5.14 15.99
CA GLU A 35 2.28 -5.85 15.21
C GLU A 35 1.31 -4.90 14.49
N ILE A 36 0.94 -3.78 15.12
CA ILE A 36 0.14 -2.73 14.49
C ILE A 36 0.90 -2.11 13.32
N ARG A 37 2.20 -1.80 13.50
CA ARG A 37 3.02 -1.24 12.43
C ARG A 37 3.14 -2.22 11.25
N ASP A 38 3.40 -3.48 11.53
CA ASP A 38 3.53 -4.51 10.50
C ASP A 38 2.20 -4.68 9.72
N LEU A 39 1.05 -4.62 10.39
CA LEU A 39 -0.27 -4.64 9.75
C LEU A 39 -0.53 -3.37 8.92
N GLU A 40 -0.14 -2.19 9.39
CA GLU A 40 -0.24 -0.95 8.62
C GLU A 40 0.60 -1.02 7.33
N ASP A 41 1.81 -1.55 7.42
CA ASP A 41 2.68 -1.78 6.26
C ASP A 41 2.08 -2.81 5.29
N GLU A 42 1.48 -3.90 5.80
CA GLU A 42 0.76 -4.89 4.98
C GLU A 42 -0.42 -4.24 4.22
N LEU A 43 -1.21 -3.39 4.89
CA LEU A 43 -2.32 -2.65 4.27
C LEU A 43 -1.86 -1.68 3.18
N ILE A 44 -0.76 -0.96 3.40
CA ILE A 44 -0.13 -0.10 2.38
C ILE A 44 0.31 -0.95 1.17
N GLY A 45 0.86 -2.14 1.43
CA GLY A 45 1.22 -3.11 0.41
C GLY A 45 0.03 -3.53 -0.45
N PHE A 46 -1.10 -3.88 0.17
CA PHE A 46 -2.33 -4.21 -0.55
C PHE A 46 -2.85 -3.03 -1.37
N GLY A 47 -2.89 -1.83 -0.80
CA GLY A 47 -3.31 -0.61 -1.51
C GLY A 47 -2.45 -0.32 -2.74
N THR A 48 -1.14 -0.51 -2.63
CA THR A 48 -0.20 -0.35 -3.76
C THR A 48 -0.45 -1.38 -4.86
N ARG A 49 -0.71 -2.63 -4.48
CA ARG A 49 -1.03 -3.71 -5.43
C ARG A 49 -2.34 -3.46 -6.16
N ILE A 50 -3.37 -3.00 -5.47
CA ILE A 50 -4.66 -2.61 -6.08
C ILE A 50 -4.44 -1.50 -7.11
N LYS A 51 -3.75 -0.40 -6.73
CA LYS A 51 -3.46 0.72 -7.65
C LYS A 51 -2.72 0.28 -8.90
N LYS A 52 -1.77 -0.65 -8.76
CA LYS A 52 -1.05 -1.22 -9.91
C LYS A 52 -2.02 -1.93 -10.86
N PHE A 53 -2.91 -2.76 -10.34
CA PHE A 53 -3.90 -3.47 -11.17
C PHE A 53 -4.92 -2.52 -11.80
N GLU A 54 -5.35 -1.47 -11.09
CA GLU A 54 -6.20 -0.42 -11.66
C GLU A 54 -5.51 0.30 -12.83
N THR A 55 -4.22 0.61 -12.70
CA THR A 55 -3.42 1.20 -13.79
C THR A 55 -3.30 0.26 -14.99
N GLU A 56 -3.08 -1.04 -14.75
CA GLU A 56 -3.07 -2.05 -15.82
C GLU A 56 -4.43 -2.15 -16.54
N ILE A 57 -5.53 -2.10 -15.79
CA ILE A 57 -6.89 -2.09 -16.35
C ILE A 57 -7.13 -0.84 -17.21
N GLU A 58 -6.67 0.33 -16.77
CA GLU A 58 -6.75 1.55 -17.56
C GLU A 58 -5.99 1.43 -18.89
N GLY A 59 -4.78 0.86 -18.86
CA GLY A 59 -4.01 0.57 -20.07
C GLY A 59 -4.75 -0.37 -21.04
N PHE A 60 -5.39 -1.43 -20.54
CA PHE A 60 -6.20 -2.32 -21.37
C PHE A 60 -7.45 -1.61 -21.93
N LYS A 61 -8.10 -0.73 -21.16
CA LYS A 61 -9.24 0.07 -21.64
C LYS A 61 -8.83 1.03 -22.76
N GLU A 62 -7.66 1.65 -22.64
CA GLU A 62 -7.10 2.49 -23.69
C GLU A 62 -6.80 1.68 -24.95
N GLU A 63 -6.18 0.50 -24.82
CA GLU A 63 -5.95 -0.41 -25.94
C GLU A 63 -7.27 -0.77 -26.64
N ILE A 64 -8.30 -1.13 -25.89
CA ILE A 64 -9.63 -1.44 -26.44
C ILE A 64 -10.19 -0.23 -27.20
N SER A 65 -10.08 0.98 -26.66
CA SER A 65 -10.54 2.20 -27.32
C SER A 65 -9.84 2.43 -28.65
N ASN A 66 -8.50 2.31 -28.66
CA ASN A 66 -7.69 2.47 -29.87
C ASN A 66 -8.03 1.42 -30.94
N ARG A 67 -8.22 0.16 -30.53
CA ARG A 67 -8.64 -0.92 -31.44
C ARG A 67 -10.04 -0.70 -32.02
N LYS A 68 -10.99 -0.20 -31.22
CA LYS A 68 -12.32 0.18 -31.71
C LYS A 68 -12.26 1.29 -32.74
N ASN A 69 -11.41 2.29 -32.54
CA ASN A 69 -11.24 3.39 -33.49
C ASN A 69 -10.58 2.89 -34.79
N ALA A 70 -9.57 2.03 -34.70
CA ALA A 70 -8.94 1.41 -35.87
C ALA A 70 -9.96 0.59 -36.68
N SER A 71 -10.78 -0.23 -36.01
CA SER A 71 -11.84 -1.02 -36.67
C SER A 71 -12.83 -0.13 -37.43
N LYS A 72 -13.30 0.97 -36.82
CA LYS A 72 -14.17 1.95 -37.49
C LYS A 72 -13.52 2.60 -38.72
N GLU A 73 -12.20 2.81 -38.70
CA GLU A 73 -11.50 3.36 -39.85
C GLU A 73 -11.38 2.34 -40.98
N SER A 74 -11.06 1.08 -40.67
CA SER A 74 -11.10 -0.03 -41.63
C SER A 74 -12.49 -0.20 -42.24
N GLU A 75 -13.57 -0.06 -41.46
CA GLU A 75 -14.95 -0.09 -41.99
C GLU A 75 -15.23 1.02 -43.01
N LYS A 76 -14.70 2.24 -42.80
CA LYS A 76 -14.83 3.33 -43.77
C LYS A 76 -14.03 3.05 -45.03
N LEU A 77 -12.81 2.51 -44.91
CA LEU A 77 -11.97 2.14 -46.03
C LEU A 77 -12.63 1.06 -46.88
N ILE A 78 -13.21 0.03 -46.24
CA ILE A 78 -13.99 -1.01 -46.92
C ILE A 78 -15.11 -0.39 -47.75
N LYS A 79 -15.91 0.52 -47.18
CA LYS A 79 -16.99 1.20 -47.93
C LYS A 79 -16.45 1.94 -49.15
N LYS A 80 -15.37 2.71 -48.97
CA LYS A 80 -14.71 3.43 -50.07
C LYS A 80 -14.20 2.49 -51.17
N TYR A 81 -13.61 1.36 -50.79
CA TYR A 81 -13.09 0.38 -51.73
C TYR A 81 -14.21 -0.36 -52.47
N ILE A 82 -15.33 -0.67 -51.81
CA ILE A 82 -16.52 -1.24 -52.46
C ILE A 82 -17.07 -0.26 -53.52
N ASP A 83 -17.17 1.03 -53.19
CA ASP A 83 -17.64 2.04 -54.14
C ASP A 83 -16.68 2.15 -55.35
N GLN A 84 -15.37 2.11 -55.11
CA GLN A 84 -14.37 2.11 -56.19
C GLN A 84 -14.48 0.86 -57.06
N GLN A 85 -14.59 -0.33 -56.45
CA GLN A 85 -14.70 -1.61 -57.12
C GLN A 85 -15.88 -1.66 -58.09
N SER A 86 -17.02 -1.04 -57.74
CA SER A 86 -18.21 -0.98 -58.60
C SER A 86 -18.01 -0.22 -59.91
N ASN A 87 -17.00 0.64 -59.98
CA ASN A 87 -16.67 1.46 -61.15
C ASN A 87 -15.52 0.89 -61.99
N VAL A 88 -14.90 -0.22 -61.57
CA VAL A 88 -13.74 -0.80 -62.26
C VAL A 88 -14.17 -1.69 -63.43
N ARG A 89 -13.58 -1.45 -64.60
CA ARG A 89 -13.81 -2.24 -65.83
C ARG A 89 -12.65 -3.17 -66.18
N ASN A 90 -11.53 -3.06 -65.45
CA ASN A 90 -10.32 -3.85 -65.64
C ASN A 90 -10.20 -4.93 -64.57
N ASN A 91 -10.20 -6.20 -64.97
CA ASN A 91 -10.13 -7.35 -64.04
C ASN A 91 -8.93 -7.27 -63.08
N ARG A 92 -7.77 -6.76 -63.53
CA ARG A 92 -6.58 -6.67 -62.67
C ARG A 92 -6.74 -5.63 -61.55
N GLU A 93 -7.40 -4.52 -61.84
CA GLU A 93 -7.71 -3.49 -60.84
C GLU A 93 -8.80 -3.98 -59.89
N TYR A 94 -9.79 -4.73 -60.41
CA TYR A 94 -10.84 -5.34 -59.59
C TYR A 94 -10.25 -6.30 -58.55
N ASP A 95 -9.35 -7.19 -58.98
CA ASP A 95 -8.67 -8.13 -58.09
C ASP A 95 -7.80 -7.42 -57.05
N ALA A 96 -7.14 -6.31 -57.41
CA ALA A 96 -6.35 -5.52 -56.48
C ALA A 96 -7.21 -4.89 -55.38
N ILE A 97 -8.33 -4.25 -55.75
CA ILE A 97 -9.26 -3.66 -54.77
C ILE A 97 -9.91 -4.74 -53.89
N SER A 98 -10.21 -5.91 -54.47
CA SER A 98 -10.76 -7.05 -53.71
C SER A 98 -9.82 -7.48 -52.58
N LYS A 99 -8.51 -7.53 -52.84
CA LYS A 99 -7.49 -7.86 -51.83
C LYS A 99 -7.36 -6.78 -50.75
N GLU A 100 -7.49 -5.51 -51.12
CA GLU A 100 -7.49 -4.41 -50.15
C GLU A 100 -8.71 -4.50 -49.21
N ILE A 101 -9.89 -4.85 -49.73
CA ILE A 101 -11.09 -5.09 -48.90
C ILE A 101 -10.85 -6.27 -47.95
N GLU A 102 -10.33 -7.38 -48.45
CA GLU A 102 -10.02 -8.57 -47.64
C GLU A 102 -9.01 -8.24 -46.53
N LEU A 103 -7.97 -7.46 -46.83
CA LEU A 103 -6.99 -7.02 -45.85
C LEU A 103 -7.64 -6.17 -44.74
N GLN A 104 -8.50 -5.22 -45.10
CA GLN A 104 -9.22 -4.42 -44.10
C GLN A 104 -10.19 -5.27 -43.26
N GLN A 105 -10.83 -6.29 -43.84
CA GLN A 105 -11.68 -7.22 -43.09
C GLN A 105 -10.86 -8.05 -42.09
N LEU A 106 -9.66 -8.49 -42.47
CA LEU A 106 -8.75 -9.21 -41.59
C LEU A 106 -8.28 -8.33 -40.43
N ASP A 107 -7.99 -7.05 -40.68
CA ASP A 107 -7.62 -6.08 -39.64
C ASP A 107 -8.75 -5.88 -38.61
N ILE A 108 -10.01 -5.82 -39.05
CA ILE A 108 -11.18 -5.77 -38.16
C ILE A 108 -11.25 -7.02 -37.29
N GLN A 109 -11.13 -8.21 -37.88
CA GLN A 109 -11.16 -9.47 -37.13
C GLN A 109 -10.02 -9.56 -36.10
N LEU A 110 -8.83 -9.10 -36.46
CA LEU A 110 -7.69 -9.03 -35.55
C LEU A 110 -7.96 -8.06 -34.39
N ALA A 111 -8.51 -6.88 -34.68
CA ALA A 111 -8.88 -5.90 -33.67
C ALA A 111 -9.94 -6.46 -32.70
N GLU A 112 -10.97 -7.16 -33.20
CA GLU A 112 -11.98 -7.82 -32.37
C GLU A 112 -11.38 -8.89 -31.47
N LYS A 113 -10.47 -9.72 -32.00
CA LYS A 113 -9.77 -10.74 -31.21
C LYS A 113 -8.96 -10.10 -30.09
N LYS A 114 -8.22 -9.02 -30.40
CA LYS A 114 -7.42 -8.29 -29.40
C LYS A 114 -8.29 -7.63 -28.33
N ILE A 115 -9.45 -7.08 -28.71
CA ILE A 115 -10.42 -6.53 -27.76
C ILE A 115 -10.90 -7.63 -26.81
N LYS A 116 -11.27 -8.81 -27.32
CA LYS A 116 -11.68 -9.95 -26.48
C LYS A 116 -10.58 -10.38 -25.50
N GLU A 117 -9.34 -10.49 -25.98
CA GLU A 117 -8.17 -10.81 -25.14
C GLU A 117 -7.97 -9.76 -24.02
N ALA A 118 -8.06 -8.48 -24.35
CA ALA A 118 -7.93 -7.39 -23.37
C ALA A 118 -9.07 -7.39 -22.34
N THR A 119 -10.31 -7.63 -22.77
CA THR A 119 -11.46 -7.74 -21.86
C THR A 119 -11.27 -8.88 -20.86
N LEU A 120 -10.83 -10.06 -21.30
CA LEU A 120 -10.56 -11.18 -20.39
C LEU A 120 -9.46 -10.85 -19.36
N LYS A 121 -8.44 -10.09 -19.76
CA LYS A 121 -7.41 -9.62 -18.83
C LYS A 121 -7.99 -8.64 -17.80
N ILE A 122 -8.87 -7.73 -18.23
CA ILE A 122 -9.57 -6.81 -17.31
C ILE A 122 -10.39 -7.60 -16.29
N ASP A 123 -11.17 -8.59 -16.75
CA ASP A 123 -11.99 -9.41 -15.87
C ASP A 123 -11.14 -10.19 -14.85
N SER A 124 -10.04 -10.80 -15.30
CA SER A 124 -9.06 -11.46 -14.42
C SER A 124 -8.49 -10.51 -13.37
N ARG A 125 -8.13 -9.28 -13.75
CA ARG A 125 -7.57 -8.28 -12.82
C ARG A 125 -8.62 -7.78 -11.83
N ASN A 126 -9.86 -7.62 -12.26
CA ASN A 126 -10.96 -7.28 -11.35
C ASN A 126 -11.18 -8.36 -10.29
N LEU A 127 -11.14 -9.65 -10.67
CA LEU A 127 -11.24 -10.76 -9.71
C LEU A 127 -10.08 -10.76 -8.72
N GLU A 128 -8.85 -10.50 -9.17
CA GLU A 128 -7.69 -10.36 -8.28
C GLU A 128 -7.85 -9.17 -7.32
N ILE A 129 -8.35 -8.03 -7.79
CA ILE A 129 -8.64 -6.86 -6.94
C ILE A 129 -9.70 -7.19 -5.90
N GLU A 130 -10.79 -7.87 -6.27
CA GLU A 130 -11.84 -8.27 -5.33
C GLU A 130 -11.30 -9.21 -4.24
N ALA A 131 -10.49 -10.20 -4.62
CA ALA A 131 -9.83 -11.09 -3.66
C ALA A 131 -8.95 -10.31 -2.67
N ILE A 132 -8.15 -9.37 -3.16
CA ILE A 132 -7.30 -8.52 -2.30
C ILE A 132 -8.15 -7.63 -1.40
N LYS A 133 -9.24 -7.04 -1.91
CA LYS A 133 -10.16 -6.20 -1.11
C LYS A 133 -10.81 -6.97 0.03
N ASN A 134 -11.16 -8.25 -0.20
CA ASN A 134 -11.69 -9.11 0.85
C ASN A 134 -10.66 -9.33 1.96
N SER A 135 -9.42 -9.71 1.60
CA SER A 135 -8.34 -9.87 2.57
C SER A 135 -8.00 -8.57 3.30
N LEU A 136 -8.03 -7.44 2.59
CA LEU A 136 -7.80 -6.11 3.15
C LEU A 136 -8.84 -5.79 4.22
N SER A 137 -10.13 -6.08 3.96
CA SER A 137 -11.20 -5.83 4.95
C SER A 137 -11.04 -6.67 6.22
N GLU A 138 -10.55 -7.90 6.12
CA GLU A 138 -10.24 -8.74 7.28
C GLU A 138 -9.08 -8.14 8.09
N ARG A 139 -8.00 -7.75 7.41
CA ARG A 139 -6.83 -7.12 8.05
C ARG A 139 -7.13 -5.77 8.68
N GLU A 140 -8.01 -4.97 8.08
CA GLU A 140 -8.46 -3.70 8.68
C GLU A 140 -9.21 -3.92 10.00
N LYS A 141 -10.02 -4.99 10.10
CA LYS A 141 -10.68 -5.35 11.35
C LYS A 141 -9.67 -5.79 12.41
N ASP A 142 -8.71 -6.62 12.03
CA ASP A 142 -7.63 -7.04 12.93
C ASP A 142 -6.85 -5.83 13.46
N LEU A 143 -6.49 -4.90 12.57
CA LEU A 143 -5.80 -3.66 12.94
C LEU A 143 -6.64 -2.80 13.90
N ALA A 144 -7.94 -2.64 13.61
CA ALA A 144 -8.83 -1.86 14.47
C ALA A 144 -8.94 -2.47 15.88
N ASN A 145 -9.05 -3.79 15.98
CA ASN A 145 -9.09 -4.49 17.26
C ASN A 145 -7.79 -4.29 18.04
N LYS A 146 -6.62 -4.52 17.42
CA LYS A 146 -5.31 -4.33 18.08
C LYS A 146 -5.08 -2.89 18.51
N LYS A 147 -5.49 -1.92 17.69
CA LYS A 147 -5.43 -0.49 18.07
C LYS A 147 -6.30 -0.19 19.28
N SER A 148 -7.52 -0.72 19.32
CA SER A 148 -8.41 -0.56 20.46
C SER A 148 -7.83 -1.21 21.73
N GLU A 149 -7.24 -2.40 21.61
CA GLU A 149 -6.58 -3.08 22.73
C GLU A 149 -5.38 -2.26 23.25
N LEU A 150 -4.54 -1.74 22.34
CA LEU A 150 -3.42 -0.88 22.71
C LEU A 150 -3.89 0.40 23.40
N GLU A 151 -4.97 1.02 22.89
CA GLU A 151 -5.52 2.25 23.45
C GLU A 151 -6.05 2.02 24.88
N ILE A 152 -6.72 0.90 25.13
CA ILE A 152 -7.17 0.52 26.48
C ILE A 152 -5.96 0.37 27.41
N LEU A 153 -4.95 -0.41 27.03
CA LEU A 153 -3.74 -0.62 27.83
C LEU A 153 -2.99 0.69 28.12
N VAL A 154 -2.90 1.57 27.12
CA VAL A 154 -2.29 2.90 27.27
C VAL A 154 -3.13 3.75 28.22
N SER A 155 -4.45 3.73 28.10
CA SER A 155 -5.34 4.52 28.97
C SER A 155 -5.28 4.08 30.43
N GLU A 156 -5.19 2.77 30.70
CA GLU A 156 -5.06 2.20 32.05
C GLU A 156 -3.71 2.56 32.69
N SER A 157 -2.65 2.61 31.88
CA SER A 157 -1.29 2.93 32.34
C SER A 157 -0.97 4.43 32.36
N LEU A 158 -1.79 5.29 31.75
CA LEU A 158 -1.48 6.70 31.49
C LEU A 158 -1.27 7.53 32.77
N GLU A 159 -2.15 7.36 33.75
CA GLU A 159 -2.01 8.08 35.03
C GLU A 159 -0.78 7.64 35.83
N GLU A 160 -0.44 6.34 35.75
CA GLU A 160 0.72 5.80 36.44
C GLU A 160 2.02 6.21 35.74
N GLU A 161 2.08 6.09 34.42
CA GLU A 161 3.21 6.49 33.57
C GLU A 161 3.51 7.98 33.77
N THR A 162 2.50 8.85 33.74
CA THR A 162 2.69 10.30 33.96
C THR A 162 3.17 10.65 35.37
N LYS A 163 2.74 9.91 36.41
CA LYS A 163 3.26 10.07 37.77
C LYS A 163 4.73 9.66 37.85
N ILE A 164 5.07 8.49 37.29
CA ILE A 164 6.44 7.98 37.27
C ILE A 164 7.36 8.93 36.48
N GLN A 165 6.90 9.49 35.35
CA GLN A 165 7.64 10.48 34.57
C GLN A 165 7.99 11.72 35.40
N LYS A 166 6.99 12.29 36.11
CA LYS A 166 7.20 13.48 36.95
C LYS A 166 8.15 13.20 38.11
N ASP A 167 8.07 12.02 38.72
CA ASP A 167 8.97 11.65 39.80
C ASP A 167 10.39 11.38 39.28
N ARG A 168 10.51 10.78 38.09
CA ARG A 168 11.78 10.60 37.38
C ARG A 168 12.45 11.94 37.11
N GLU A 169 11.73 12.94 36.63
CA GLU A 169 12.26 14.30 36.41
C GLU A 169 12.76 14.97 37.69
N LYS A 170 12.04 14.81 38.81
CA LYS A 170 12.49 15.34 40.12
C LYS A 170 13.78 14.68 40.57
N VAL A 171 13.88 13.36 40.43
CA VAL A 171 15.09 12.58 40.82
C VAL A 171 16.25 12.92 39.88
N GLN A 172 16.01 13.10 38.59
CA GLN A 172 17.02 13.52 37.62
C GLN A 172 17.64 14.88 37.98
N LYS A 173 16.84 15.87 38.42
CA LYS A 173 17.35 17.18 38.84
C LYS A 173 18.26 17.14 40.07
N GLN A 174 18.23 16.05 40.83
CA GLN A 174 19.09 15.83 42.01
C GLN A 174 20.42 15.15 41.65
N LEU A 175 20.59 14.68 40.41
CA LEU A 175 21.79 14.00 39.92
C LEU A 175 22.73 14.97 39.22
N GLU A 176 24.03 14.74 39.37
CA GLU A 176 25.04 15.38 38.53
C GLU A 176 24.93 14.91 37.08
N GLU A 177 25.03 15.86 36.16
CA GLU A 177 24.87 15.64 34.73
C GLU A 177 25.76 14.53 34.18
N ARG A 178 27.04 14.49 34.60
CA ARG A 178 28.01 13.47 34.18
C ARG A 178 27.61 12.05 34.62
N LEU A 179 27.03 11.93 35.81
CA LEU A 179 26.57 10.66 36.38
C LEU A 179 25.31 10.18 35.65
N TYR A 180 24.37 11.10 35.41
CA TYR A 180 23.16 10.82 34.64
C TYR A 180 23.47 10.36 33.20
N GLN A 181 24.39 11.04 32.51
CA GLN A 181 24.82 10.64 31.16
C GLN A 181 25.44 9.23 31.15
N SER A 182 26.28 8.91 32.14
CA SER A 182 26.91 7.59 32.25
C SER A 182 25.87 6.49 32.46
N TYR A 183 24.88 6.74 33.32
CA TYR A 183 23.75 5.84 33.56
C TYR A 183 22.90 5.64 32.30
N ASN A 184 22.50 6.72 31.62
CA ASN A 184 21.70 6.62 30.40
C ASN A 184 22.42 5.84 29.29
N ARG A 185 23.74 6.02 29.15
CA ARG A 185 24.54 5.25 28.18
C ARG A 185 24.51 3.75 28.49
N LEU A 186 24.56 3.36 29.75
CA LEU A 186 24.44 1.96 30.17
C LEU A 186 23.04 1.39 29.93
N ARG A 187 21.99 2.19 30.08
CA ARG A 187 20.61 1.74 29.90
C ARG A 187 20.21 1.53 28.43
N HIS A 188 20.79 2.31 27.50
CA HIS A 188 20.47 2.23 26.07
C HIS A 188 21.39 1.28 25.28
N ASN A 189 22.40 0.69 25.93
CA ASN A 189 23.24 -0.36 25.35
C ASN A 189 22.58 -1.73 25.52
#